data_AF-A0A414WQR0-F1
#
_entry.id   AF-A0A414WQR0-F1
#
_cell.length_a   1.000
_cell.length_b   1.000
_cell.length_c   1.000
_cell.angle_alpha   90.00
_cell.angle_beta   90.00
_cell.angle_gamma   90.00
#
_symmetry.space_group_name_H-M   'P 1'
#
loop_
_entity.id
_entity.type
_entity.pdbx_description
1 polymer ?
#
loop_
_entity_poly.entity_id
_entity_poly.type
_entity_poly.pdbx_seq_one_letter_code
_entity_poly.pdbx_strand_id
1 'polypeptide(L)'
;MDTTDDFDIKDLISELQANSKKAYTQLYNKYSALLYSFVFKLTKSDTLSQDIVQEAFIKIWINRKELSIDISIKSYLFHLVPNLQ
;
A
#
# COMPACT_ATOMS: atom_id res chain seq x y z
N MET A 1 17.17 -12.39 12.01
CA MET A 1 16.60 -11.35 12.88
C MET A 1 15.72 -10.50 11.99
N ASP A 2 14.42 -10.81 11.88
CA ASP A 2 13.43 -10.00 11.17
C ASP A 2 12.05 -10.61 11.46
N THR A 3 11.45 -10.25 12.59
CA THR A 3 10.09 -10.71 12.98
C THR A 3 9.19 -9.57 13.44
N THR A 4 9.65 -8.31 13.36
CA THR A 4 8.92 -7.15 13.86
C THR A 4 7.93 -6.58 12.84
N ASP A 5 8.11 -6.86 11.54
CA ASP A 5 7.30 -6.25 10.48
C ASP A 5 5.92 -6.90 10.29
N ASP A 6 5.77 -8.21 10.58
CA ASP A 6 4.52 -8.94 10.34
C ASP A 6 3.45 -8.67 11.41
N PHE A 7 3.84 -8.46 12.67
CA PHE A 7 2.88 -8.20 13.76
C PHE A 7 2.22 -6.82 13.58
N ASP A 8 3.02 -5.80 13.26
CA ASP A 8 2.55 -4.42 13.05
C ASP A 8 1.62 -4.30 11.83
N ILE A 9 1.83 -5.09 10.78
CA ILE A 9 1.00 -5.03 9.56
C ILE A 9 -0.40 -5.58 9.82
N LYS A 10 -0.53 -6.69 10.58
CA LYS A 10 -1.84 -7.27 10.88
C LYS A 10 -2.70 -6.34 11.74
N ASP A 11 -2.07 -5.68 12.71
CA ASP A 11 -2.72 -4.67 13.53
C ASP A 11 -3.14 -3.44 12.70
N LEU A 12 -2.25 -2.96 11.81
CA LEU A 12 -2.57 -1.88 10.88
C LEU A 12 -3.75 -2.22 9.95
N ILE A 13 -3.83 -3.45 9.42
CA ILE A 13 -4.95 -3.89 8.57
C ILE A 13 -6.25 -3.93 9.39
N SER A 14 -6.20 -4.47 10.61
CA SER A 14 -7.36 -4.55 11.50
C SER A 14 -7.88 -3.16 11.87
N GLU A 15 -6.98 -2.23 12.20
CA GLU A 15 -7.34 -0.84 12.44
C GLU A 15 -7.89 -0.16 11.17
N LEU A 16 -7.31 -0.45 10.00
CA LEU A 16 -7.78 0.09 8.72
C LEU A 16 -9.20 -0.39 8.40
N GLN A 17 -9.50 -1.67 8.63
CA GLN A 17 -10.85 -2.25 8.54
C GLN A 17 -11.84 -1.56 9.48
N ALA A 18 -11.38 -1.16 10.67
CA ALA A 18 -12.14 -0.35 11.63
C ALA A 18 -12.28 1.12 11.22
N ASN A 19 -11.91 1.51 10.00
CA ASN A 19 -11.92 2.88 9.46
C ASN A 19 -10.95 3.83 10.17
N SER A 20 -9.88 3.32 10.78
CA SER A 20 -8.83 4.15 11.39
C SER A 20 -8.10 4.93 10.31
N LYS A 21 -8.38 6.24 10.23
CA LYS A 21 -7.62 7.18 9.39
C LYS A 21 -6.15 7.23 9.81
N LYS A 22 -5.87 7.02 11.10
CA LYS A 22 -4.50 6.98 11.63
C LYS A 22 -3.72 5.80 11.04
N ALA A 23 -4.33 4.60 11.01
CA ALA A 23 -3.73 3.43 10.40
C ALA A 23 -3.48 3.64 8.90
N TYR A 24 -4.43 4.26 8.20
CA TYR A 24 -4.24 4.65 6.79
C TYR A 24 -3.04 5.59 6.60
N THR A 25 -2.92 6.65 7.41
CA THR A 25 -1.79 7.57 7.35
C THR A 25 -0.46 6.89 7.65
N GLN A 26 -0.42 6.01 8.66
CA GLN A 26 0.77 5.23 8.98
C GLN A 26 1.17 4.32 7.81
N LEU A 27 0.19 3.66 7.19
CA LEU A 27 0.43 2.82 6.03
C LEU A 27 0.95 3.62 4.83
N TYR A 28 0.33 4.76 4.55
CA TYR A 28 0.76 5.66 3.49
C TYR A 28 2.20 6.14 3.73
N ASN A 29 2.52 6.62 4.92
CA ASN A 29 3.86 7.10 5.25
C ASN A 29 4.93 5.99 5.16
N LYS A 30 4.57 4.75 5.53
CA LYS A 30 5.50 3.60 5.48
C LYS A 30 5.77 3.13 4.06
N TYR A 31 4.75 3.10 3.18
CA TYR A 31 4.86 2.42 1.88
C TYR A 31 4.81 3.34 0.65
N SER A 32 4.36 4.59 0.77
CA SER A 32 4.24 5.50 -0.39
C SER A 32 5.58 5.77 -1.07
N ALA A 33 6.64 6.05 -0.31
CA ALA A 33 7.97 6.30 -0.87
C ALA A 33 8.55 5.05 -1.57
N LEU A 34 8.32 3.86 -1.00
CA LEU A 34 8.77 2.60 -1.58
C LEU A 34 8.03 2.31 -2.89
N LEU A 35 6.70 2.43 -2.88
CA LEU A 35 5.86 2.22 -4.05
C LEU A 35 6.18 3.24 -5.15
N TYR A 36 6.31 4.52 -4.79
CA TYR A 36 6.71 5.58 -5.72
C TYR A 36 8.05 5.25 -6.36
N SER A 37 9.07 4.87 -5.58
CA SER A 37 10.39 4.52 -6.11
C SER A 37 10.34 3.32 -7.07
N PHE A 38 9.45 2.36 -6.82
CA PHE A 38 9.23 1.22 -7.70
C PHE A 38 8.54 1.63 -8.99
N VAL A 39 7.42 2.34 -8.90
CA VAL A 39 6.63 2.78 -10.06
C VAL A 39 7.43 3.75 -10.93
N PHE A 40 8.18 4.68 -10.33
CA PHE A 40 9.04 5.61 -11.06
C PHE A 40 10.11 4.89 -11.87
N LYS A 41 10.65 3.77 -11.37
CA LYS A 41 11.60 2.97 -12.15
C LYS A 41 10.97 2.39 -13.42
N LEU A 42 9.66 2.16 -13.43
CA LEU A 42 8.90 1.62 -14.56
C LEU A 42 8.42 2.72 -15.51
N THR A 43 7.81 3.78 -14.98
CA THR A 43 7.19 4.85 -15.79
C THR A 43 8.17 5.92 -16.23
N LYS A 44 9.29 6.11 -15.50
CA LYS A 44 10.23 7.24 -15.64
C LYS A 44 9.57 8.62 -15.63
N SER A 45 8.37 8.72 -15.04
CA SER A 45 7.57 9.94 -15.00
C SER A 45 7.10 10.20 -13.58
N ASP A 46 7.48 11.35 -13.02
CA ASP A 46 7.02 11.79 -11.70
C ASP A 46 5.50 11.82 -11.60
N THR A 47 4.84 12.46 -12.57
CA THR A 47 3.38 12.62 -12.59
C THR A 47 2.68 11.27 -12.59
N LEU A 48 3.04 10.38 -13.52
CA LEU A 48 2.43 9.04 -13.59
C LEU A 48 2.70 8.23 -12.33
N SER A 49 3.89 8.38 -11.72
CA SER A 49 4.23 7.67 -10.50
C SER A 49 3.40 8.13 -9.31
N GLN A 50 3.20 9.44 -9.17
CA GLN A 50 2.37 10.01 -8.12
C GLN A 50 0.91 9.58 -8.27
N ASP A 51 0.38 9.61 -9.50
CA ASP A 51 -1.00 9.20 -9.79
C ASP A 51 -1.24 7.72 -9.45
N ILE A 52 -0.34 6.82 -9.88
CA ILE A 52 -0.44 5.39 -9.58
C ILE A 52 -0.36 5.13 -8.08
N VAL A 53 0.56 5.79 -7.38
CA VAL A 53 0.67 5.67 -5.91
C VAL A 53 -0.62 6.12 -5.25
N GLN A 54 -1.14 7.29 -5.63
CA GLN A 54 -2.37 7.81 -5.07
C GLN A 54 -3.56 6.87 -5.33
N GLU A 55 -3.72 6.38 -6.55
CA GLU A 55 -4.78 5.44 -6.93
C GLU A 55 -4.68 4.13 -6.14
N ALA A 56 -3.48 3.60 -5.95
CA ALA A 56 -3.26 2.37 -5.18
C ALA A 56 -3.72 2.53 -3.72
N PHE A 57 -3.36 3.63 -3.07
CA PHE A 57 -3.79 3.89 -1.69
C PHE A 57 -5.30 4.21 -1.59
N ILE A 58 -5.89 4.88 -2.59
CA ILE A 58 -7.34 5.06 -2.67
C ILE A 58 -8.06 3.70 -2.76
N LYS A 59 -7.57 2.79 -3.61
CA LYS A 59 -8.11 1.42 -3.74
C LYS A 59 -7.98 0.64 -2.43
N ILE A 60 -6.86 0.75 -1.74
CA ILE A 60 -6.67 0.18 -0.39
C ILE A 60 -7.74 0.71 0.56
N TRP A 61 -7.96 2.02 0.59
CA TRP A 61 -8.96 2.60 1.47
C TRP A 61 -10.36 2.12 1.11
N ILE A 62 -10.77 2.16 -0.17
CA ILE A 62 -12.10 1.73 -0.61
C ILE A 62 -12.35 0.27 -0.24
N ASN A 63 -11.39 -0.60 -0.52
CA ASN A 63 -11.49 -2.04 -0.31
C ASN A 63 -11.04 -2.50 1.08
N ARG A 64 -10.78 -1.56 2.02
CA ARG A 64 -10.17 -1.85 3.33
C ARG A 64 -10.86 -2.98 4.10
N LYS A 65 -12.19 -3.10 3.97
CA LYS A 65 -13.01 -4.13 4.66
C LYS A 65 -12.80 -5.54 4.09
N GLU A 66 -12.35 -5.65 2.86
CA GLU A 66 -12.14 -6.91 2.13
C GLU A 66 -10.66 -7.31 2.09
N LEU A 67 -9.77 -6.44 2.59
CA LEU A 67 -8.34 -6.76 2.71
C LEU A 67 -8.16 -7.95 3.65
N SER A 68 -7.64 -9.05 3.11
CA SER A 68 -7.30 -10.23 3.89
C SER A 68 -5.95 -10.03 4.58
N ILE A 69 -5.91 -10.31 5.88
CA ILE A 69 -4.73 -10.17 6.75
C ILE A 69 -3.57 -11.09 6.30
N ASP A 70 -3.88 -12.13 5.53
CA ASP A 70 -2.89 -13.07 4.97
C ASP A 70 -2.12 -12.53 3.75
N ILE A 71 -2.60 -11.45 3.12
CA ILE A 71 -1.90 -10.83 1.99
C ILE A 71 -0.96 -9.76 2.53
N SER A 72 0.35 -9.94 2.39
CA SER A 72 1.29 -8.88 2.75
C SER A 72 0.95 -7.63 1.93
N ILE A 73 0.86 -6.46 2.58
CA ILE A 73 0.55 -5.20 1.89
C ILE A 73 1.57 -4.92 0.78
N LYS A 74 2.82 -5.37 0.96
CA LYS A 74 3.84 -5.36 -0.11
C LYS A 74 3.33 -6.14 -1.33
N SER A 75 2.91 -7.40 -1.16
CA SER A 75 2.34 -8.21 -2.24
C SER A 75 1.11 -7.57 -2.87
N TYR A 76 0.18 -7.02 -2.07
CA TYR A 76 -1.01 -6.34 -2.61
C TYR A 76 -0.64 -5.10 -3.43
N LEU A 77 0.28 -4.26 -2.93
CA LEU A 77 0.78 -3.09 -3.64
C LEU A 77 1.51 -3.45 -4.93
N PHE A 78 2.28 -4.54 -4.95
CA PHE A 78 2.92 -5.02 -6.19
C PHE A 78 1.91 -5.57 -7.20
N HIS A 79 0.79 -6.18 -6.78
CA HIS A 79 -0.29 -6.59 -7.69
C HIS A 79 -1.14 -5.40 -8.18
N LEU A 80 -1.19 -4.30 -7.45
CA LEU A 80 -1.93 -3.10 -7.83
C LEU A 80 -1.22 -2.24 -8.88
N VAL A 81 0.07 -2.45 -9.10
CA VAL A 81 0.76 -1.86 -10.26
C VAL A 81 0.20 -2.56 -11.49
N PRO A 82 -0.62 -1.89 -12.32
CA PRO A 82 -1.13 -2.52 -13.52
C PRO A 82 0.06 -2.91 -14.37
N ASN A 83 -0.04 -4.06 -15.06
CA ASN A 83 0.84 -4.35 -16.19
C ASN A 83 0.91 -3.10 -17.08
N LEU A 84 2.01 -2.35 -17.01
CA LEU A 84 2.35 -1.38 -18.05
C LEU A 84 2.66 -2.24 -19.29
N GLN A 85 1.64 -2.46 -20.10
CA GLN A 85 1.73 -2.93 -21.48
C GLN A 85 1.62 -1.71 -22.40
#